data_AF-A0A3P7KSS9-F1
#
_entry.id   AF-A0A3P7KSS9-F1
#
_cell.length_a   1.000
_cell.length_b   1.000
_cell.length_c   1.000
_cell.angle_alpha   90.00
_cell.angle_beta   90.00
_cell.angle_gamma   90.00
#
_symmetry.space_group_name_H-M   'P 1'
#
loop_
_entity.id
_entity.type
_entity.pdbx_description
1 polymer ?
#
loop_
_entity_poly.entity_id
_entity_poly.type
_entity_poly.pdbx_seq_one_letter_code
_entity_poly.pdbx_strand_id
1 'polypeptide(L)'
;MVNVIHSVLQFRLKQEAIDCFRFGGRTVAIFLYVFIWNNFRLIELPWESPWTWLLCLVFQDLMYYLGHRAVHEAGFFWGLHTIHHSSEYYNFSTALRQAAIQDAGLAIYDVLQVCN
;
A
#
# COMPACT_ATOMS: atom_id res chain seq x y z
N MET A 1 -4.41 -17.39 -34.79
CA MET A 1 -5.12 -16.14 -34.48
C MET A 1 -6.01 -16.25 -33.24
N VAL A 2 -6.87 -17.26 -33.12
CA VAL A 2 -7.79 -17.46 -31.97
C VAL A 2 -7.07 -17.58 -30.61
N ASN A 3 -5.96 -18.32 -30.54
CA ASN A 3 -5.20 -18.49 -29.29
C ASN A 3 -4.56 -17.20 -28.76
N VAL A 4 -4.25 -16.25 -29.65
CA VAL A 4 -3.67 -14.94 -29.29
C VAL A 4 -4.76 -14.02 -28.73
N ILE A 5 -5.94 -14.02 -29.34
CA ILE A 5 -7.09 -13.24 -28.87
C ILE A 5 -7.55 -13.73 -27.48
N HIS A 6 -7.60 -15.04 -27.27
CA HIS A 6 -7.98 -15.62 -25.99
C HIS A 6 -6.98 -15.30 -24.86
N SER A 7 -5.68 -15.33 -25.16
CA SER A 7 -4.64 -14.98 -24.17
C SER A 7 -4.59 -13.48 -23.85
N VAL A 8 -4.84 -12.61 -24.83
CA VAL A 8 -4.96 -11.15 -24.62
C VAL A 8 -6.22 -10.81 -23.78
N LEU A 9 -7.34 -11.47 -24.03
CA LEU A 9 -8.56 -11.32 -23.22
C LEU A 9 -8.37 -11.80 -21.79
N GLN A 10 -7.74 -12.96 -21.59
CA GLN A 10 -7.40 -13.48 -20.26
C GLN A 10 -6.46 -12.54 -19.49
N PHE A 11 -5.50 -11.94 -20.17
CA PHE A 11 -4.60 -10.95 -19.56
C PHE A 11 -5.34 -9.68 -19.15
N ARG A 12 -6.20 -9.14 -20.02
CA ARG A 12 -7.02 -7.94 -19.74
C ARG A 12 -7.99 -8.16 -18.57
N LEU A 13 -8.68 -9.30 -18.51
CA LEU A 13 -9.59 -9.62 -17.40
C LEU A 13 -8.88 -9.76 -16.06
N LYS A 14 -7.65 -10.31 -16.04
CA LYS A 14 -6.82 -10.37 -14.83
C LYS A 14 -6.41 -8.97 -14.38
N GLN A 15 -6.07 -8.09 -15.31
CA GLN A 15 -5.70 -6.71 -15.01
C GLN A 15 -6.89 -5.94 -14.42
N GLU A 16 -8.07 -6.04 -15.02
CA GLU A 16 -9.29 -5.40 -14.51
C GLU A 16 -9.67 -5.91 -13.12
N ALA A 17 -9.54 -7.21 -12.86
CA ALA A 17 -9.79 -7.78 -11.53
C ALA A 17 -8.80 -7.26 -10.46
N ILE A 18 -7.53 -7.09 -10.82
CA ILE A 18 -6.51 -6.51 -9.93
C ILE A 18 -6.81 -5.04 -9.66
N ASP A 19 -7.23 -4.29 -10.68
CA ASP A 19 -7.56 -2.88 -10.56
C ASP A 19 -8.82 -2.68 -9.70
N CYS A 20 -9.84 -3.53 -9.83
CA CYS A 20 -11.02 -3.54 -8.95
C CYS A 20 -10.67 -3.84 -7.50
N PHE A 21 -9.76 -4.80 -7.24
CA PHE A 21 -9.32 -5.11 -5.88
C PHE A 21 -8.53 -3.93 -5.27
N ARG A 22 -7.67 -3.28 -6.07
CA ARG A 22 -6.91 -2.10 -5.63
C ARG A 22 -7.81 -0.90 -5.33
N PHE A 23 -8.76 -0.61 -6.21
CA PHE A 23 -9.73 0.48 -6.01
C PHE A 23 -10.61 0.19 -4.79
N GLY A 24 -11.18 -1.02 -4.71
CA GLY A 24 -12.00 -1.44 -3.58
C GLY A 24 -11.26 -1.39 -2.24
N GLY A 25 -10.00 -1.84 -2.20
CA GLY A 25 -9.17 -1.77 -1.00
C GLY A 25 -8.91 -0.33 -0.51
N ARG A 26 -8.64 0.60 -1.44
CA ARG A 26 -8.44 2.02 -1.10
C ARG A 26 -9.72 2.70 -0.66
N THR A 27 -10.84 2.40 -1.30
CA THR A 27 -12.15 2.88 -0.88
C THR A 27 -12.47 2.44 0.54
N VAL A 28 -12.27 1.15 0.85
CA VAL A 28 -12.45 0.62 2.21
C VAL A 28 -11.53 1.33 3.21
N ALA A 29 -10.26 1.55 2.86
CA ALA A 29 -9.32 2.25 3.73
C ALA A 29 -9.77 3.69 4.05
N ILE A 30 -10.26 4.45 3.05
CA ILE A 30 -10.78 5.81 3.25
C ILE A 30 -12.02 5.78 4.15
N PHE A 31 -12.97 4.88 3.91
CA PHE A 31 -14.16 4.76 4.76
C PHE A 31 -13.81 4.38 6.20
N LEU A 32 -12.89 3.45 6.40
CA LEU A 32 -12.39 3.08 7.72
C LEU A 32 -11.71 4.26 8.41
N TYR A 33 -10.88 5.01 7.68
CA TYR A 33 -10.26 6.23 8.20
C TYR A 33 -11.31 7.24 8.67
N VAL A 34 -12.31 7.56 7.83
CA VAL A 34 -13.38 8.51 8.17
C VAL A 34 -14.19 8.01 9.38
N PHE A 35 -14.52 6.72 9.41
CA PHE A 35 -15.24 6.12 10.54
C PHE A 35 -14.44 6.24 11.84
N ILE A 36 -13.15 5.91 11.81
CA ILE A 36 -12.28 6.02 12.98
C ILE A 36 -12.12 7.47 13.40
N TRP A 37 -11.90 8.39 12.47
CA TRP A 37 -11.78 9.82 12.73
C TRP A 37 -13.02 10.40 13.42
N ASN A 38 -14.21 10.03 12.94
CA ASN A 38 -15.46 10.55 13.47
C ASN A 38 -15.82 9.98 14.84
N ASN A 39 -15.46 8.72 15.14
CA ASN A 39 -15.90 8.03 16.35
C ASN A 39 -14.82 7.90 17.44
N PHE A 40 -13.53 7.92 17.07
CA PHE A 40 -12.43 7.53 17.96
C PHE A 40 -11.25 8.51 17.96
N ARG A 41 -11.37 9.72 17.38
CA ARG A 41 -10.28 10.71 17.48
C ARG A 41 -10.10 11.14 18.93
N LEU A 42 -8.85 11.08 19.40
CA LEU A 42 -8.50 11.40 20.78
C LEU A 42 -8.14 12.88 20.94
N ILE A 43 -7.40 13.42 19.98
CA ILE A 43 -6.87 14.79 19.99
C ILE A 43 -6.86 15.35 18.57
N GLU A 44 -7.08 16.65 18.46
CA GLU A 44 -6.93 17.40 17.20
C GLU A 44 -5.66 18.22 17.28
N LEU A 45 -4.74 17.98 16.36
CA LEU A 45 -3.45 18.66 16.30
C LEU A 45 -3.51 19.79 15.25
N PRO A 46 -3.01 21.00 15.55
CA PRO A 46 -3.06 22.12 14.61
C PRO A 46 -2.17 21.86 13.39
N TRP A 47 -2.73 22.05 12.20
CA TRP A 47 -2.06 21.81 10.92
C TRP A 47 -0.79 22.65 10.72
N GLU A 48 -0.84 23.91 11.15
CA GLU A 48 0.27 24.86 10.99
C GLU A 48 1.43 24.64 11.97
N SER A 49 1.28 23.74 12.95
CA SER A 49 2.32 23.48 13.92
C SER A 49 3.33 22.45 13.39
N PRO A 50 4.63 22.77 13.32
CA PRO A 50 5.66 21.81 12.91
C PRO A 50 5.71 20.57 13.81
N TRP A 51 5.32 20.70 15.09
CA TRP A 51 5.27 19.59 16.03
C TRP A 51 4.23 18.54 15.65
N THR A 52 3.11 18.95 15.04
CA THR A 52 2.09 18.02 14.51
C THR A 52 2.73 17.08 13.48
N TRP A 53 3.48 17.65 12.55
CA TRP A 53 4.14 16.90 11.49
C TRP A 53 5.25 15.99 12.01
N LEU A 54 6.04 16.48 12.97
CA LEU A 54 7.08 15.67 13.61
C LEU A 54 6.48 14.47 14.35
N LEU A 55 5.41 14.69 15.12
CA LEU A 55 4.69 13.62 15.81
C LEU A 55 4.09 12.62 14.81
N CYS A 56 3.47 13.10 13.73
CA CYS A 56 2.95 12.24 12.66
C CYS A 56 4.05 11.38 12.04
N LEU A 57 5.23 11.95 11.77
CA LEU A 57 6.36 11.22 11.20
C LEU A 57 6.83 10.09 12.14
N VAL A 58 7.07 10.42 13.42
CA VAL A 58 7.52 9.42 14.40
C VAL A 58 6.46 8.36 14.65
N PHE A 59 5.20 8.76 14.76
CA PHE A 59 4.10 7.83 14.96
C PHE A 59 3.93 6.88 13.77
N GLN A 60 4.01 7.41 12.54
CA GLN A 60 3.95 6.60 11.33
C GLN A 60 5.08 5.57 11.28
N ASP A 61 6.31 5.98 11.58
CA ASP A 61 7.47 5.09 11.60
C ASP A 61 7.33 3.99 12.66
N LEU A 62 6.87 4.36 13.86
CA LEU A 62 6.61 3.41 14.94
C LEU A 62 5.52 2.39 14.56
N MET A 63 4.39 2.85 14.01
CA MET A 63 3.31 1.95 13.59
C MET A 63 3.76 1.02 12.47
N TYR A 64 4.56 1.52 11.53
CA TYR A 64 5.16 0.71 10.47
C TYR A 64 6.08 -0.37 11.06
N TYR A 65 6.98 0.00 11.97
CA TYR A 65 7.86 -0.94 12.66
C TYR A 65 7.09 -2.02 13.41
N LEU A 66 6.07 -1.64 14.18
CA LEU A 66 5.25 -2.60 14.93
C LEU A 66 4.48 -3.54 14.02
N GLY A 67 3.91 -3.02 12.92
CA GLY A 67 3.23 -3.84 11.92
C GLY A 67 4.18 -4.82 11.26
N HIS A 68 5.35 -4.37 10.85
CA HIS A 68 6.39 -5.21 10.26
C HIS A 68 6.87 -6.30 11.23
N ARG A 69 7.09 -5.95 12.49
CA ARG A 69 7.44 -6.89 13.56
C ARG A 69 6.33 -7.91 13.80
N ALA A 70 5.07 -7.49 13.89
CA ALA A 70 3.94 -8.39 14.08
C ALA A 70 3.80 -9.37 12.90
N VAL A 71 4.07 -8.91 11.69
CA VAL A 71 4.12 -9.77 10.50
C VAL A 71 5.24 -10.80 10.60
N HIS A 72 6.39 -10.45 11.18
CA HIS A 72 7.47 -11.39 11.40
C HIS A 72 7.25 -12.37 12.57
N GLU A 73 6.55 -11.96 13.61
CA GLU A 73 6.36 -12.76 14.83
C GLU A 73 5.14 -13.69 14.77
N ALA A 74 4.09 -13.33 14.03
CA ALA A 74 2.88 -14.15 13.93
C ALA A 74 2.99 -15.15 12.77
N GLY A 75 2.89 -16.46 13.06
CA GLY A 75 3.12 -17.54 12.08
C GLY A 75 2.27 -17.44 10.80
N PHE A 76 1.02 -16.96 10.90
CA PHE A 76 0.16 -16.74 9.73
C PHE A 76 0.71 -15.63 8.82
N PHE A 77 1.09 -14.49 9.39
CA PHE A 77 1.63 -13.37 8.64
C PHE A 77 3.06 -13.65 8.15
N TRP A 78 3.86 -14.38 8.93
CA TRP A 78 5.17 -14.84 8.53
C TRP A 78 5.09 -15.71 7.26
N GLY A 79 4.16 -16.67 7.21
CA GLY A 79 3.96 -17.51 6.03
C GLY A 79 3.63 -16.74 4.75
N LEU A 80 2.94 -15.60 4.85
CA LEU A 80 2.68 -14.70 3.73
C LEU A 80 3.88 -13.79 3.40
N HIS A 81 4.67 -13.41 4.41
CA HIS A 81 5.72 -12.41 4.28
C HIS A 81 7.09 -12.99 3.92
N THR A 82 7.40 -14.23 4.30
CA THR A 82 8.66 -14.91 3.96
C THR A 82 8.94 -14.92 2.46
N ILE A 83 7.90 -14.91 1.62
CA ILE A 83 8.06 -14.90 0.16
C ILE A 83 8.77 -13.63 -0.35
N HIS A 84 8.72 -12.53 0.41
CA HIS A 84 9.46 -11.31 0.10
C HIS A 84 10.94 -11.37 0.51
N HIS A 85 11.29 -12.24 1.46
CA HIS A 85 12.65 -12.46 1.96
C HIS A 85 13.31 -13.73 1.40
N SER A 86 12.78 -14.30 0.32
CA SER A 86 13.30 -15.55 -0.25
C SER A 86 14.63 -15.41 -1.00
N SER A 87 15.14 -14.19 -1.18
CA SER A 87 16.45 -13.94 -1.80
C SER A 87 17.56 -14.12 -0.78
N GLU A 88 18.51 -15.02 -1.06
CA GLU A 88 19.74 -15.18 -0.25
C GLU A 88 20.67 -13.96 -0.33
N TYR A 89 20.51 -13.12 -1.37
CA TYR A 89 21.32 -11.93 -1.59
C TYR A 89 20.56 -10.64 -1.24
N TYR A 90 21.19 -9.79 -0.44
CA TYR A 90 20.68 -8.46 -0.13
C TYR A 90 20.95 -7.48 -1.30
N ASN A 91 19.90 -7.04 -1.99
CA ASN A 91 20.00 -6.07 -3.07
C ASN A 91 19.20 -4.80 -2.74
N PHE A 92 19.90 -3.81 -2.19
CA PHE A 92 19.33 -2.52 -1.81
C PHE A 92 18.66 -1.78 -2.98
N SER A 93 19.24 -1.84 -4.18
CA SER A 93 18.70 -1.16 -5.36
C SER A 93 17.34 -1.70 -5.81
N THR A 94 17.10 -3.00 -5.58
CA THR A 94 15.81 -3.64 -5.89
C THR A 94 14.76 -3.30 -4.84
N ALA A 95 15.13 -3.32 -3.55
CA ALA A 95 14.25 -2.92 -2.46
C ALA A 95 13.82 -1.44 -2.57
N LEU A 96 14.75 -0.54 -2.91
CA LEU A 96 14.47 0.88 -3.05
C LEU A 96 13.53 1.17 -4.24
N ARG A 97 13.62 0.40 -5.33
CA ARG A 97 12.72 0.53 -6.49
C ARG A 97 11.28 0.20 -6.12
N GLN A 98 11.06 -0.86 -5.33
CA GLN A 98 9.73 -1.27 -4.87
C GLN A 98 9.08 -0.18 -4.00
N ALA A 99 9.86 0.50 -3.16
CA ALA A 99 9.30 1.54 -2.28
C ALA A 99 9.13 2.89 -3.02
N ALA A 100 10.20 3.45 -3.58
CA ALA A 100 10.17 4.83 -4.04
C ALA A 100 9.53 5.00 -5.43
N ILE A 101 9.92 4.15 -6.38
CA ILE A 101 9.51 4.32 -7.79
C ILE A 101 8.12 3.76 -8.01
N GLN A 102 7.80 2.63 -7.37
CA GLN A 102 6.49 2.01 -7.51
C GLN A 102 5.40 2.87 -6.87
N ASP A 103 5.59 3.39 -5.65
CA ASP A 103 4.58 4.21 -4.98
C ASP A 103 4.36 5.55 -5.69
N ALA A 104 5.44 6.19 -6.15
CA ALA A 104 5.34 7.41 -6.94
C ALA A 104 4.64 7.18 -8.30
N GLY A 105 5.00 6.09 -9.01
CA GLY A 105 4.38 5.74 -10.28
C GLY A 105 2.89 5.43 -10.15
N LEU A 106 2.49 4.78 -9.06
CA LEU A 106 1.10 4.51 -8.74
C LEU A 106 0.33 5.79 -8.40
N ALA A 107 0.90 6.68 -7.59
CA ALA A 107 0.28 7.96 -7.27
C ALA A 107 0.05 8.81 -8.54
N ILE A 108 1.01 8.84 -9.46
CA ILE A 108 0.86 9.55 -10.75
C ILE A 108 -0.25 8.91 -11.60
N TYR A 109 -0.27 7.58 -11.70
CA TYR A 109 -1.30 6.86 -12.45
C TYR A 109 -2.70 7.15 -11.91
N ASP A 110 -2.87 7.16 -10.59
CA ASP A 110 -4.16 7.44 -9.96
C ASP A 110 -4.64 8.87 -10.25
N VAL A 111 -3.75 9.86 -10.22
CA VAL A 111 -4.07 11.25 -10.58
C VAL A 111 -4.52 11.35 -12.04
N LEU A 112 -3.83 10.67 -12.95
CA LEU A 112 -4.19 10.64 -14.37
C LEU A 112 -5.54 9.97 -14.62
N GLN A 113 -5.92 8.98 -13.81
CA GLN A 113 -7.22 8.33 -13.90
C GLN A 113 -8.38 9.16 -13.36
N VAL A 114 -8.13 10.04 -12.38
CA VAL A 114 -9.16 10.96 -11.85
C VAL A 114 -9.40 12.15 -12.79
N CYS A 115 -8.43 12.49 -13.64
CA CYS A 115 -8.49 13.62 -14.57
C CYS A 115 -9.07 13.31 -15.96
N ASN A 116 -9.42 12.04 -16.24
CA ASN A 116 -10.07 11.59 -17.48
C ASN A 116 -11.50 11.13 -17.19
#